data_AF-A0AAV7WVG5-F1
#
_entry.id   AF-A0AAV7WVG5-F1
#
_cell.length_a   1.000
_cell.length_b   1.000
_cell.length_c   1.000
_cell.angle_alpha   90.00
_cell.angle_beta   90.00
_cell.angle_gamma   90.00
#
_symmetry.space_group_name_H-M   'P 1'
#
loop_
_entity.id
_entity.type
_entity.pdbx_description
1 polymer ?
#
loop_
_entity_poly.entity_id
_entity_poly.type
_entity_poly.pdbx_seq_one_letter_code
_entity_poly.pdbx_strand_id
1 'polypeptide(L)'
;MCNISTVLVISDDQGGLLSDARAVAQNFVTYYRSVYDPRAGTNSDQIIELTEIFRLQAVSDEARAILDKVITEDELLSALAEIQTGKVPGPNGFPSEFFKAFMPQLKKHLLEVILFDAGDIGDTLEKDCGFS
;
A
#
# COMPACT_ATOMS: atom_id res chain seq x y z
N MET A 1 -11.39 -8.54 -24.80
CA MET A 1 -11.23 -9.68 -23.86
C MET A 1 -9.85 -9.56 -23.25
N CYS A 2 -9.74 -9.22 -21.97
CA CYS A 2 -8.45 -9.00 -21.31
C CYS A 2 -7.86 -10.37 -20.92
N ASN A 3 -6.68 -10.68 -21.46
CA ASN A 3 -5.97 -11.93 -21.19
C ASN A 3 -5.31 -11.78 -19.82
N ILE A 4 -5.85 -12.47 -18.80
CA ILE A 4 -5.29 -12.47 -17.45
C ILE A 4 -3.89 -13.11 -17.56
N SER A 5 -2.85 -12.32 -17.29
CA SER A 5 -1.45 -12.77 -17.30
C SER A 5 -1.26 -13.88 -16.27
N THR A 6 -1.33 -15.14 -16.72
CA THR A 6 -0.93 -16.29 -15.91
C THR A 6 0.56 -16.13 -15.58
N VAL A 7 0.90 -16.15 -14.30
CA VAL A 7 2.30 -16.18 -13.85
C VAL A 7 2.89 -17.49 -14.35
N LEU A 8 3.70 -17.41 -15.41
CA LEU A 8 4.20 -18.58 -16.15
C LEU A 8 5.33 -19.30 -15.42
N VAL A 9 6.07 -18.59 -14.57
CA VAL A 9 7.19 -19.14 -13.79
C VAL A 9 7.36 -18.33 -12.51
N ILE A 10 7.52 -19.00 -11.37
CA ILE A 10 7.94 -18.39 -10.09
C ILE A 10 9.20 -19.08 -9.58
N SER A 11 9.95 -18.42 -8.70
CA SER A 11 11.02 -19.08 -7.94
C SER A 11 10.47 -19.55 -6.60
N ASP A 12 10.82 -20.76 -6.18
CA ASP A 12 10.57 -21.25 -4.84
C ASP A 12 11.55 -20.64 -3.81
N ASP A 13 11.36 -20.99 -2.54
CA ASP A 13 12.16 -20.55 -1.40
C ASP A 13 13.62 -21.03 -1.43
N GLN A 14 13.92 -22.02 -2.29
CA GLN A 14 15.27 -22.56 -2.52
C GLN A 14 15.88 -22.04 -3.84
N GLY A 15 15.22 -21.09 -4.51
CA GLY A 15 15.66 -20.51 -5.78
C GLY A 15 15.40 -21.37 -7.02
N GLY A 16 14.64 -22.46 -6.89
CA GLY A 16 14.21 -23.33 -7.98
C GLY A 16 13.06 -22.72 -8.78
N LEU A 17 13.13 -22.80 -10.11
CA LEU A 17 12.08 -22.28 -10.99
C LEU A 17 10.92 -23.28 -11.10
N LEU A 18 9.72 -22.83 -10.74
CA LEU A 18 8.46 -23.56 -10.86
C LEU A 18 7.64 -22.98 -12.02
N SER A 19 7.37 -23.80 -13.04
CA SER A 19 6.54 -23.44 -14.20
C SER A 19 5.23 -24.22 -14.28
N ASP A 20 5.07 -25.26 -13.46
CA ASP A 20 3.83 -26.03 -13.37
C ASP A 20 2.77 -25.27 -12.56
N ALA A 21 1.58 -25.09 -13.13
CA ALA A 21 0.52 -24.28 -12.53
C ALA A 21 0.08 -24.80 -11.15
N ARG A 22 0.11 -26.11 -10.92
CA ARG A 22 -0.25 -26.71 -9.63
C ARG A 22 0.87 -26.51 -8.62
N ALA A 23 2.13 -26.66 -9.03
CA ALA A 23 3.29 -26.39 -8.18
C ALA A 23 3.35 -24.91 -7.78
N VAL A 24 3.10 -23.99 -8.72
CA VAL A 24 3.02 -22.54 -8.49
C VAL A 24 1.93 -22.23 -7.47
N ALA A 25 0.70 -22.73 -7.68
CA ALA A 25 -0.41 -22.51 -6.76
C ALA A 25 -0.14 -23.07 -5.36
N GLN A 26 0.44 -24.26 -5.27
CA GLN A 26 0.78 -24.88 -3.99
C GLN A 26 1.88 -24.09 -3.26
N ASN A 27 2.87 -23.59 -3.98
CA ASN A 27 3.93 -22.75 -3.42
C ASN A 27 3.35 -21.45 -2.84
N PHE A 28 2.47 -20.75 -3.56
CA PHE A 28 1.77 -19.58 -3.04
C PHE A 28 0.97 -19.87 -1.78
N VAL A 29 0.19 -20.97 -1.77
CA VAL A 29 -0.60 -21.38 -0.59
C VAL A 29 0.30 -21.66 0.60
N THR A 30 1.39 -22.40 0.40
CA THR A 30 2.34 -22.73 1.46
C THR A 30 3.03 -21.47 2.00
N TYR A 31 3.49 -20.59 1.11
CA TYR A 31 4.17 -19.35 1.46
C TYR A 31 3.25 -18.40 2.25
N TYR A 32 2.08 -18.05 1.72
CA TYR A 32 1.21 -17.12 2.45
C TYR A 32 0.65 -17.74 3.74
N ARG A 33 0.47 -19.07 3.80
CA ARG A 33 0.12 -19.74 5.04
C ARG A 33 1.21 -19.58 6.11
N SER A 34 2.50 -19.59 5.76
CA SER A 34 3.57 -19.36 6.74
C SER A 34 3.69 -17.89 7.14
N VAL A 35 3.55 -16.97 6.19
CA VAL A 35 3.58 -15.52 6.44
C VAL A 35 2.48 -15.07 7.41
N TYR A 36 1.29 -15.66 7.29
CA TYR A 36 0.13 -15.32 8.12
C TYR A 36 -0.16 -16.34 9.23
N ASP A 37 0.75 -17.29 9.54
CA ASP A 37 0.54 -18.22 10.66
C ASP A 37 0.70 -17.43 11.98
N PRO A 38 -0.35 -17.28 12.80
CA PRO A 38 -0.25 -16.54 14.07
C PRO A 38 0.69 -17.20 15.08
N ARG A 39 1.07 -18.46 14.87
CA ARG A 39 1.98 -19.24 15.71
C ARG A 39 3.43 -19.16 15.21
N ALA A 40 3.65 -18.66 14.00
CA ALA A 40 4.96 -18.20 13.58
C ALA A 40 5.22 -16.92 14.37
N GLY A 41 5.69 -17.08 15.62
CA GLY A 41 5.89 -15.98 16.53
C GLY A 41 6.59 -14.83 15.81
N THR A 42 5.96 -13.67 15.80
CA THR A 42 6.59 -12.47 15.27
C THR A 42 7.85 -12.26 16.08
N ASN A 43 9.01 -12.43 15.45
CA ASN A 43 10.28 -12.26 16.13
C ASN A 43 10.44 -10.75 16.37
N SER A 44 10.06 -10.31 17.57
CA SER A 44 10.15 -8.90 17.99
C SER A 44 11.53 -8.33 17.74
N ASP A 45 12.57 -9.16 17.88
CA ASP A 45 13.95 -8.75 17.70
C ASP A 45 14.25 -8.49 16.22
N GLN A 46 13.67 -9.25 15.30
CA GLN A 46 13.77 -8.95 13.85
C GLN A 46 12.97 -7.71 13.48
N ILE A 47 11.82 -7.44 14.11
CA ILE A 47 11.09 -6.19 13.86
C ILE A 47 11.88 -4.99 14.37
N ILE A 48 12.47 -5.09 15.55
CA ILE A 48 13.34 -4.05 16.13
C ILE A 48 14.56 -3.86 15.24
N GLU A 49 15.23 -4.94 14.84
CA GLU A 49 16.38 -4.89 13.93
C GLU A 49 16.00 -4.28 12.57
N LEU A 50 14.86 -4.64 11.98
CA LEU A 50 14.36 -4.01 10.75
C LEU A 50 14.08 -2.52 10.98
N THR A 51 13.49 -2.15 12.11
CA THR A 51 13.22 -0.75 12.46
C THR A 51 14.52 0.06 12.59
N GLU A 52 15.57 -0.54 13.15
CA GLU A 52 16.90 0.06 13.28
C GLU A 52 17.67 0.10 11.95
N ILE A 53 17.62 -0.96 11.14
CA ILE A 53 18.23 -1.06 9.80
C ILE A 53 17.60 -0.03 8.86
N PHE A 54 16.27 0.03 8.83
CA PHE A 54 15.55 0.99 8.00
C PHE A 54 15.57 2.40 8.57
N ARG A 55 16.10 2.58 9.80
CA ARG A 55 16.05 3.83 10.57
C ARG A 55 14.73 4.52 10.32
N LEU A 56 13.62 3.90 10.71
CA LEU A 56 12.33 4.57 10.70
C LEU A 56 12.42 5.72 11.70
N GLN A 57 13.03 6.82 11.28
CA GLN A 57 13.18 8.01 12.08
C GLN A 57 11.76 8.50 12.32
N ALA A 58 11.45 8.78 13.58
CA ALA A 58 10.27 9.57 13.88
C ALA A 58 10.32 10.82 12.98
N VAL A 59 9.21 11.07 12.28
CA VAL A 59 9.08 12.24 11.43
C VAL A 59 9.39 13.47 12.28
N SER A 60 10.28 14.35 11.82
CA SER A 60 10.62 15.56 12.58
C SER A 60 9.39 16.45 12.75
N ASP A 61 9.37 17.31 13.76
CA ASP A 61 8.25 18.23 13.97
C ASP A 61 7.99 19.11 12.75
N GLU A 62 9.04 19.49 12.01
CA GLU A 62 8.92 20.23 10.75
C GLU A 62 8.27 19.40 9.65
N ALA A 63 8.67 18.14 9.49
CA ALA A 63 8.09 17.25 8.50
C ALA A 63 6.63 16.90 8.86
N ARG A 64 6.32 16.76 10.15
CA ARG A 64 4.96 16.59 10.65
C ARG A 64 4.11 17.81 10.31
N ALA A 65 4.61 19.02 10.59
CA ALA A 65 3.93 20.25 10.24
C ALA A 65 3.74 20.46 8.72
N ILE A 66 4.52 19.78 7.87
CA ILE A 66 4.30 19.76 6.42
C ILE A 66 3.21 18.73 6.06
N LEU A 67 3.24 17.54 6.65
CA LEU A 67 2.26 16.48 6.42
C LEU A 67 0.86 16.84 6.92
N ASP A 68 0.77 17.65 7.97
CA ASP A 68 -0.50 18.14 8.54
C ASP A 68 -1.12 19.29 7.72
N LYS A 69 -0.45 19.76 6.65
CA LYS A 69 -1.01 20.79 5.77
C LYS A 69 -2.13 20.22 4.90
N VAL A 70 -3.03 21.12 4.52
CA VAL A 70 -4.06 20.87 3.53
C VAL A 70 -3.40 20.48 2.20
N ILE A 71 -3.83 19.34 1.65
CA ILE A 71 -3.37 18.85 0.34
C ILE A 71 -3.73 19.86 -0.75
N THR A 72 -2.78 20.17 -1.60
CA THR A 72 -2.92 21.13 -2.70
C THR A 72 -3.26 20.47 -4.04
N GLU A 73 -3.79 21.24 -4.98
CA GLU A 73 -4.05 20.75 -6.35
C GLU A 73 -2.76 20.27 -7.04
N ASP A 74 -1.64 20.96 -6.84
CA ASP A 74 -0.36 20.63 -7.46
C ASP A 74 0.23 19.32 -6.92
N GLU A 75 0.09 19.07 -5.61
CA GLU A 75 0.47 17.80 -4.99
C GLU A 75 -0.38 16.65 -5.51
N LEU A 76 -1.70 16.87 -5.64
CA LEU A 76 -2.61 15.88 -6.21
C LEU A 76 -2.24 15.54 -7.67
N LEU A 77 -1.95 16.55 -8.48
CA LEU A 77 -1.54 16.37 -9.88
C LEU A 77 -0.21 15.64 -10.00
N SER A 78 0.78 16.01 -9.18
CA SER A 78 2.10 15.39 -9.17
C SER A 78 2.02 13.92 -8.74
N ALA A 79 1.33 13.65 -7.64
CA ALA A 79 1.13 12.29 -7.14
C ALA A 79 0.43 11.41 -8.19
N LEU A 80 -0.65 11.89 -8.82
CA LEU A 80 -1.36 11.14 -9.85
C LEU A 80 -0.50 10.89 -11.09
N ALA A 81 0.38 11.82 -11.48
CA ALA A 81 1.32 11.60 -12.58
C ALA A 81 2.28 10.44 -12.28
N GLU A 82 2.76 10.35 -11.04
CA GLU A 82 3.69 9.34 -10.56
C GLU A 82 3.07 7.95 -10.33
N ILE A 83 1.73 7.85 -10.23
CA ILE A 83 1.07 6.54 -10.08
C ILE A 83 1.43 5.64 -11.25
N GLN A 84 2.02 4.48 -10.95
CA GLN A 84 2.39 3.48 -11.94
C GLN A 84 1.16 2.90 -12.65
N THR A 85 1.21 2.88 -13.97
CA THR A 85 0.23 2.26 -14.85
C THR A 85 0.41 0.74 -14.93
N GLY A 86 -0.63 0.02 -15.32
CA GLY A 86 -0.61 -1.44 -15.44
C GLY A 86 -0.76 -2.21 -14.13
N LYS A 87 -1.06 -1.51 -13.02
CA LYS A 87 -1.45 -2.16 -11.76
C LYS A 87 -2.89 -2.67 -11.84
N VAL A 88 -3.13 -3.81 -11.18
CA VAL A 88 -4.47 -4.37 -11.04
C VAL A 88 -5.35 -3.33 -10.32
N PRO A 89 -6.57 -3.06 -10.80
CA PRO A 89 -7.48 -2.14 -10.13
C PRO A 89 -7.69 -2.52 -8.67
N GLY A 90 -7.82 -1.51 -7.81
CA GLY A 90 -8.16 -1.73 -6.41
C GLY A 90 -9.57 -2.32 -6.26
N PRO A 91 -10.05 -2.49 -5.02
CA PRO A 91 -11.41 -2.98 -4.75
C PRO A 91 -12.52 -2.12 -5.40
N ASN A 92 -12.21 -0.88 -5.79
CA ASN A 92 -13.10 0.02 -6.53
C ASN A 92 -13.20 -0.29 -8.04
N GLY A 93 -12.35 -1.17 -8.59
CA GLY A 93 -12.38 -1.58 -9.99
C GLY A 93 -11.82 -0.57 -11.01
N PHE A 94 -11.33 0.59 -10.58
CA PHE A 94 -10.77 1.61 -11.47
C PHE A 94 -9.24 1.52 -11.55
N PRO A 95 -8.66 1.37 -12.76
CA PRO A 95 -7.21 1.37 -12.93
C PRO A 95 -6.65 2.81 -12.85
N SER A 96 -5.35 2.95 -12.62
CA SER A 96 -4.68 4.27 -12.52
C SER A 96 -4.88 5.16 -13.76
N GLU A 97 -5.01 4.52 -14.92
CA GLU A 97 -5.22 5.10 -16.25
C GLU A 97 -6.55 5.84 -16.33
N PHE A 98 -7.57 5.36 -15.59
CA PHE A 98 -8.85 6.04 -15.48
C PHE A 98 -8.65 7.41 -14.81
N PHE A 99 -7.99 7.43 -13.65
CA PHE A 99 -7.76 8.67 -12.91
C PHE A 99 -6.89 9.65 -13.70
N LYS A 100 -5.87 9.15 -14.41
CA LYS A 100 -5.03 9.96 -15.31
C LYS A 100 -5.83 10.55 -16.48
N ALA A 101 -6.70 9.77 -17.12
CA ALA A 101 -7.48 10.20 -18.28
C ALA A 101 -8.58 11.22 -17.92
N PHE A 102 -9.25 11.04 -16.78
CA PHE A 102 -10.39 11.86 -16.36
C PHE A 102 -10.00 12.95 -15.35
N MET A 103 -8.71 13.17 -15.12
CA MET A 103 -8.21 14.13 -14.14
C MET A 103 -8.78 15.55 -14.29
N PRO A 104 -8.89 16.14 -15.50
CA PRO A 104 -9.44 17.49 -15.63
C PRO A 104 -10.87 17.65 -15.09
N GLN A 105 -11.63 16.55 -15.04
CA GLN A 105 -13.03 16.50 -14.60
C GLN A 105 -13.15 16.04 -13.14
N LEU A 106 -12.26 15.15 -12.71
CA LEU A 106 -12.26 14.57 -11.36
C LEU A 106 -11.53 15.42 -10.33
N LYS A 107 -10.55 16.24 -10.72
CA LYS A 107 -9.64 16.93 -9.79
C LYS A 107 -10.34 17.64 -8.63
N LYS A 108 -11.42 18.37 -8.94
CA LYS A 108 -12.17 19.15 -7.96
C LYS A 108 -12.85 18.24 -6.94
N HIS A 109 -13.52 17.22 -7.43
CA HIS A 109 -14.25 16.25 -6.59
C HIS A 109 -13.28 15.38 -5.78
N LEU A 110 -12.15 14.99 -6.35
CA LEU A 110 -11.11 14.23 -5.63
C LEU A 110 -10.53 15.04 -4.48
N LEU A 111 -10.23 16.31 -4.71
CA LEU A 111 -9.73 17.18 -3.65
C LEU A 111 -10.77 17.36 -2.54
N GLU A 112 -12.04 17.59 -2.89
CA GLU A 112 -13.13 17.69 -1.91
C GLU A 112 -13.26 16.45 -1.02
N VAL A 113 -13.21 15.25 -1.61
CA VAL A 113 -13.29 13.98 -0.85
C VAL A 113 -12.08 13.78 0.04
N ILE A 114 -10.87 14.02 -0.48
CA ILE A 114 -9.62 13.87 0.29
C ILE A 114 -9.60 14.82 1.50
N LEU A 115 -10.07 16.06 1.32
CA LEU A 115 -10.15 17.03 2.41
C LEU A 115 -11.25 16.71 3.41
N PHE A 116 -12.35 16.08 2.98
CA PHE A 116 -13.39 15.59 3.88
C PHE A 116 -12.87 14.48 4.78
N ASP A 117 -12.21 13.46 4.21
CA ASP A 117 -11.66 12.33 4.96
C ASP A 117 -10.52 12.77 5.90
N ALA A 118 -9.69 13.73 5.49
CA ALA A 118 -8.61 14.26 6.34
C ALA A 118 -9.13 14.96 7.62
N GLY A 119 -10.35 15.50 7.59
CA GLY A 119 -10.97 16.14 8.76
C GLY A 119 -11.47 15.14 9.82
N ASP A 120 -11.83 13.92 9.42
CA ASP A 120 -12.46 12.92 10.29
C ASP A 120 -11.42 12.04 11.04
N ILE A 121 -10.18 12.00 10.54
CA ILE A 121 -9.08 11.22 11.15
C ILE A 121 -8.60 11.87 12.46
N GLY A 122 -8.78 13.19 12.63
CA GLY A 122 -8.38 13.92 13.84
C GLY A 122 -9.15 13.52 15.10
N ASP A 123 -10.43 13.17 14.98
CA ASP A 123 -11.29 12.84 16.12
C ASP A 123 -11.17 11.38 16.59
N THR A 124 -10.52 10.52 15.80
CA THR A 124 -10.44 9.07 16.08
C THR A 124 -9.19 8.69 16.89
N LEU A 125 -8.14 9.51 16.92
CA LEU A 125 -6.85 9.13 17.54
C LEU A 125 -6.64 9.59 18.99
N GLU A 126 -7.53 10.40 19.58
CA GLU A 126 -7.39 10.83 20.99
C GLU A 126 -8.07 9.92 22.02
N LYS A 127 -8.88 8.92 21.61
CA LYS A 127 -9.67 8.12 22.58
C LYS A 127 -9.09 6.78 23.03
N ASP A 128 -8.04 6.26 22.38
CA ASP A 128 -7.60 4.88 22.65
C ASP A 128 -6.22 4.72 23.33
N CYS A 129 -5.52 5.80 23.67
CA CYS A 129 -4.27 5.71 24.46
C CYS A 129 -4.49 6.05 25.94
N GLY A 130 -5.35 5.28 26.61
CA GLY A 130 -5.40 5.17 28.06
C GLY A 130 -4.42 4.11 28.57
N PHE A 131 -3.13 4.46 28.66
CA PHE A 131 -2.20 3.68 29.50
C PHE A 131 -2.40 4.12 30.96
N SER A 132 -3.08 3.29 31.75
CA SER A 132 -2.89 3.20 33.20
C SER A 132 -2.16 1.91 33.52
#